data_AF-A0A1H1RUU1-F1
#
_entry.id   AF-A0A1H1RUU1-F1
#
_cell.length_a   1.000
_cell.length_b   1.000
_cell.length_c   1.000
_cell.angle_alpha   90.00
_cell.angle_beta   90.00
_cell.angle_gamma   90.00
#
_symmetry.space_group_name_H-M   'P 1'
#
loop_
_entity.id
_entity.type
_entity.pdbx_description
1 polymer ?
#
loop_
_entity_poly.entity_id
_entity_poly.type
_entity_poly.pdbx_seq_one_letter_code
_entity_poly.pdbx_strand_id
1 'polypeptide(L)' 'MKTVGIRELKQNPQAVIERVRETGDEYEITVYGRPTGVRIVRDRPGPCR' A
#
# COMPACT_ATOMS: atom_id res chain seq x y z
N MET A 1 -2.32 6.49 7.18
CA MET A 1 -1.03 6.10 6.57
C MET A 1 -0.59 4.78 7.18
N LYS A 2 -0.50 3.73 6.38
CA LYS A 2 -0.07 2.38 6.80
C LYS A 2 1.28 2.06 6.17
N THR A 3 2.00 1.09 6.74
CA THR A 3 3.29 0.64 6.19
C THR A 3 3.16 -0.77 5.66
N VAL A 4 3.76 -1.05 4.51
CA VAL A 4 3.90 -2.41 3.95
C VAL A 4 5.38 -2.74 3.78
N GLY A 5 5.78 -3.91 4.26
CA GLY A 5 7.15 -4.40 4.06
C GLY A 5 7.35 -4.85 2.61
N ILE A 6 8.53 -4.62 2.05
CA ILE A 6 8.88 -5.05 0.69
C ILE A 6 8.74 -6.57 0.51
N ARG A 7 8.96 -7.34 1.58
CA ARG A 7 8.79 -8.79 1.58
C ARG A 7 7.32 -9.18 1.43
N GLU A 8 6.43 -8.54 2.19
CA GLU A 8 4.98 -8.75 2.11
C GLU A 8 4.46 -8.35 0.72
N LEU A 9 4.92 -7.20 0.22
CA LEU A 9 4.57 -6.74 -1.12
C LEU A 9 5.01 -7.72 -2.21
N LYS A 10 6.20 -8.33 -2.07
CA LYS A 10 6.71 -9.34 -3.01
C LYS A 10 5.95 -10.65 -2.92
N GLN A 11 5.57 -11.08 -1.72
CA GLN A 11 4.88 -12.35 -1.49
C GLN A 11 3.41 -12.30 -1.88
N ASN A 12 2.74 -11.16 -1.60
CA ASN A 12 1.29 -11.02 -1.74
C ASN A 12 0.93 -9.69 -2.44
N PRO A 13 1.38 -9.44 -3.68
CA PRO A 13 1.18 -8.14 -4.34
C PRO A 13 -0.30 -7.81 -4.52
N GLN A 14 -1.12 -8.80 -4.89
CA GLN A 14 -2.54 -8.59 -5.15
C GLN A 14 -3.32 -8.23 -3.88
N ALA A 15 -3.05 -8.91 -2.76
CA ALA A 15 -3.70 -8.61 -1.48
C ALA A 15 -3.37 -7.19 -0.99
N VAL A 16 -2.14 -6.71 -1.23
CA VAL A 16 -1.75 -5.34 -0.87
C VAL A 16 -2.52 -4.32 -1.73
N ILE A 17 -2.63 -4.57 -3.05
CA ILE A 17 -3.39 -3.70 -3.97
C ILE A 17 -4.86 -3.66 -3.60
N GLU A 18 -5.47 -4.81 -3.29
CA GLU A 18 -6.87 -4.89 -2.85
C GLU A 18 -7.10 -4.10 -1.56
N ARG A 19 -6.21 -4.24 -0.56
CA ARG A 19 -6.28 -3.45 0.68
C ARG A 19 -6.21 -1.93 0.43
N VAL A 20 -5.31 -1.48 -0.46
CA VAL A 20 -5.20 -0.05 -0.84
C VAL A 20 -6.50 0.40 -1.52
N ARG A 21 -7.05 -0.43 -2.40
CA ARG A 21 -8.26 -0.11 -3.17
C ARG A 21 -9.52 -0.08 -2.29
N GLU A 22 -9.67 -1.02 -1.37
CA GLU A 22 -10.80 -1.12 -0.44
C GLU A 22 -10.78 -0.01 0.60
N THR A 23 -9.62 0.21 1.23
CA THR A 23 -9.53 1.18 2.34
C THR A 23 -9.41 2.62 1.85
N GLY A 24 -8.80 2.83 0.67
CA GLY A 24 -8.43 4.17 0.22
C GLY A 24 -7.23 4.78 0.98
N ASP A 25 -6.65 4.03 1.91
CA ASP A 25 -5.47 4.43 2.67
C ASP A 25 -4.20 4.43 1.81
N GLU A 26 -3.31 5.38 2.08
CA GLU A 26 -1.95 5.37 1.56
C GLU A 26 -1.08 4.35 2.31
N TYR A 27 -0.33 3.54 1.56
CA TYR A 27 0.63 2.57 2.10
C TYR A 27 2.06 2.98 1.74
N GLU A 28 2.90 3.22 2.74
CA GLU A 28 4.33 3.46 2.56
C GLU A 28 5.11 2.15 2.54
N ILE A 29 5.99 2.00 1.55
CA ILE A 29 6.82 0.80 1.42
C ILE A 29 8.02 0.93 2.37
N THR A 30 8.28 -0.15 3.10
CA THR A 30 9.43 -0.26 4.02
C THR A 30 10.33 -1.42 3.62
N VAL A 31 11.64 -1.24 3.80
CA VAL A 31 12.67 -2.26 3.56
C VAL A 31 13.45 -2.43 4.85
N TYR A 32 13.43 -3.63 5.44
CA TYR A 32 14.02 -3.91 6.75
C TYR A 32 13.58 -2.91 7.84
N GLY A 33 12.30 -2.53 7.86
CA GLY A 33 11.74 -1.58 8.83
C GLY A 33 12.10 -0.11 8.57
N ARG A 34 12.83 0.20 7.49
CA ARG A 34 13.14 1.58 7.08
C ARG A 34 12.22 2.03 5.96
N PRO A 35 11.68 3.26 5.99
CA PRO A 35 10.88 3.79 4.90
C PRO A 35 11.73 3.96 3.64
N THR A 36 11.17 3.60 2.48
CA THR A 36 11.85 3.80 1.18
C THR A 36 11.51 5.14 0.54
N GLY A 37 10.51 5.85 1.06
CA GLY A 37 9.94 7.05 0.45
C GLY A 37 8.97 6.76 -0.70
N VAL A 38 8.71 5.48 -1.02
CA VAL A 38 7.74 5.08 -2.04
C VAL A 38 6.39 4.79 -1.39
N ARG A 39 5.32 5.31 -1.98
CA ARG A 39 3.94 5.12 -1.53
C ARG A 39 3.09 4.46 -2.60
N ILE A 40 2.22 3.56 -2.15
CA ILE A 40 1.15 3.00 -2.94
C ILE A 40 -0.10 3.77 -2.58
N VAL A 41 -0.65 4.45 -3.59
CA VAL A 41 -1.84 5.27 -3.48
C VAL A 41 -2.85 4.80 -4.51
N ARG A 42 -4.12 5.05 -4.23
CA ARG A 42 -5.18 4.77 -5.19
C ARG A 42 -5.14 5.82 -6.30
N ASP A 43 -4.97 5.40 -7.55
CA ASP A 43 -4.88 6.27 -8.73
C ASP A 43 -6.11 7.18 -8.90
N ARG A 44 -7.30 6.64 -8.64
CA ARG A 44 -8.54 7.41 -8.54
C ARG A 44 -9.13 7.28 -7.15
N PRO A 45 -9.29 8.36 -6.37
CA PRO A 45 -10.13 8.30 -5.19
C PRO A 45 -11.51 7.84 -5.68
N GLY A 46 -11.95 6.67 -5.24
CA GLY A 46 -13.27 6.17 -5.64
C GLY A 46 -14.35 7.15 -5.21
N PRO A 47 -15.52 7.17 -5.86
CA PRO A 47 -16.64 7.95 -5.35
C PRO A 47 -16.90 7.52 -3.90
N CYS A 48 -16.94 8.49 -2.98
CA CYS A 48 -17.56 8.28 -1.68
C CYS A 48 -18.96 7.72 -1.94
N ARG A 49 -19.22 6.50 -1.48
CA ARG A 49 -20.55 5.92 -1.47
C ARG A 49 -20.99 5.74 -0.03
#